data_AF-A0A6J4BW57-F1
#
_entry.id   AF-A0A6J4BW57-F1
#
_cell.length_a   1.000
_cell.length_b   1.000
_cell.length_c   1.000
_cell.angle_alpha   90.00
_cell.angle_beta   90.00
_cell.angle_gamma   90.00
#
_symmetry.space_group_name_H-M   'P 1'
#
loop_
_entity.id
_entity.type
_entity.pdbx_description
1 polymer ?
#
loop_
_entity_poly.entity_id
_entity_poly.type
_entity_poly.pdbx_seq_one_letter_code
_entity_poly.pdbx_strand_id
1 'polypeptide(L)'
;MRMKHDPIATGKRKSVNMSVDTGIVAAAKEAGVNLSRVTEAALRDAIKIERERRWKDENRAWINAHNRWIDENGIPLSNLETL
;
A
#
# COMPACT_ATOMS: atom_id res chain seq x y z
N MET A 1 18.41 -3.37 5.71
CA MET A 1 17.17 -3.61 4.93
C MET A 1 16.52 -2.25 4.69
N ARG A 2 16.56 -1.72 3.46
CA ARG A 2 15.99 -0.40 3.16
C ARG A 2 14.48 -0.45 3.36
N MET A 3 13.95 0.29 4.34
CA MET A 3 12.55 0.73 4.28
C MET A 3 12.41 1.49 2.96
N LYS A 4 11.78 0.87 1.97
CA LYS A 4 11.51 1.54 0.70
C LYS A 4 10.53 2.67 1.01
N HIS A 5 11.00 3.91 0.85
CA HIS A 5 10.18 5.12 0.78
C HIS A 5 8.88 4.87 0.03
N ASP A 6 7.82 5.64 0.34
CA ASP A 6 6.57 5.63 -0.44
C ASP A 6 6.92 5.60 -1.94
N PRO A 7 6.68 4.48 -2.64
CA PRO A 7 7.25 4.33 -3.97
C PRO A 7 6.45 5.12 -5.01
N ILE A 8 5.40 5.84 -4.59
CA ILE A 8 4.75 6.87 -5.37
C ILE A 8 5.51 8.17 -5.10
N ALA A 9 6.66 8.31 -5.77
CA ALA A 9 7.42 9.55 -5.76
C ALA A 9 6.54 10.71 -6.22
N THR A 10 6.54 11.81 -5.46
CA THR A 10 5.83 13.02 -5.86
C THR A 10 6.44 13.57 -7.14
N GLY A 11 5.62 13.76 -8.18
CA GLY A 11 6.06 14.22 -9.49
C GLY A 11 4.99 15.04 -10.19
N LYS A 12 5.30 15.55 -11.39
CA LYS A 12 4.33 16.30 -12.19
C LYS A 12 3.14 15.40 -12.55
N ARG A 13 1.92 15.87 -12.32
CA ARG A 13 0.70 15.17 -12.72
C ARG A 13 0.68 15.02 -14.24
N LYS A 14 0.43 13.79 -14.71
CA LYS A 14 0.21 13.49 -16.11
C LYS A 14 -1.29 13.25 -16.32
N SER A 15 -1.88 13.90 -17.33
CA SER A 15 -3.26 13.60 -17.73
C SER A 15 -3.32 12.18 -18.31
N VAL A 16 -4.31 11.41 -17.88
CA VAL A 16 -4.55 10.04 -18.34
C VAL A 16 -5.99 9.96 -18.82
N ASN A 17 -6.19 9.45 -20.04
CA ASN A 17 -7.53 9.18 -20.56
C ASN A 17 -8.03 7.84 -20.00
N MET A 18 -9.19 7.86 -19.35
CA MET A 18 -9.86 6.68 -18.84
C MET A 18 -11.37 6.79 -19.06
N SER A 19 -12.04 5.66 -19.25
CA SER A 19 -13.50 5.61 -19.33
C SER A 19 -14.07 5.49 -17.92
N VAL A 20 -15.04 6.34 -17.60
CA VAL A 20 -15.78 6.34 -16.33
C VAL A 20 -17.26 6.38 -16.68
N ASP A 21 -18.08 5.68 -15.90
CA ASP A 21 -19.54 5.69 -16.06
C ASP A 21 -20.08 7.12 -16.10
N THR A 22 -20.97 7.39 -17.06
CA THR A 22 -21.49 8.74 -17.30
C THR A 22 -22.37 9.22 -16.16
N GLY A 23 -23.07 8.33 -15.48
CA GLY A 23 -23.85 8.63 -14.28
C GLY A 23 -22.96 9.03 -13.11
N ILE A 24 -21.82 8.35 -12.91
CA ILE A 24 -20.84 8.74 -11.89
C ILE A 24 -20.28 10.14 -12.19
N VAL A 25 -19.95 10.43 -13.44
CA VAL A 25 -19.44 11.76 -13.83
C VAL A 25 -20.48 12.84 -13.59
N ALA A 26 -21.76 12.58 -13.91
CA ALA A 26 -22.85 13.51 -13.67
C ALA A 26 -23.06 13.77 -12.17
N ALA A 27 -23.17 12.71 -11.37
CA ALA A 27 -23.36 12.81 -9.92
C ALA A 27 -22.20 13.54 -9.23
N ALA A 28 -20.95 13.28 -9.66
CA ALA A 28 -19.79 13.98 -9.10
C ALA A 28 -19.81 15.48 -9.41
N LYS A 29 -20.22 15.87 -10.63
CA LYS A 29 -20.37 17.28 -11.01
C LYS A 29 -21.45 17.97 -10.18
N GLU A 30 -22.62 17.33 -10.03
CA GLU A 30 -23.73 17.86 -9.24
C GLU A 30 -23.34 18.04 -7.77
N ALA A 31 -22.60 17.08 -7.21
CA ALA A 31 -22.11 17.14 -5.83
C ALA A 31 -20.86 18.02 -5.63
N GLY A 32 -20.32 18.65 -6.69
CA GLY A 32 -19.10 19.47 -6.60
C GLY A 32 -17.83 18.67 -6.27
N VAL A 33 -17.82 17.36 -6.52
CA VAL A 33 -16.71 16.45 -6.20
C VAL A 33 -15.62 16.54 -7.26
N ASN A 34 -14.37 16.74 -6.82
CA ASN A 34 -13.21 16.71 -7.70
C ASN A 34 -12.80 15.27 -8.03
N LEU A 35 -13.29 14.75 -9.15
CA LEU A 35 -12.99 13.40 -9.65
C LEU A 35 -11.50 13.09 -9.70
N SER A 36 -10.66 14.02 -10.19
CA SER A 36 -9.22 13.79 -10.30
C SER A 36 -8.59 13.54 -8.93
N ARG A 37 -8.97 14.32 -7.90
CA ARG A 37 -8.43 14.18 -6.55
C ARG A 37 -8.88 12.89 -5.88
N VAL A 38 -10.16 12.54 -6.05
CA VAL A 38 -10.72 11.29 -5.50
C VAL A 38 -10.08 10.07 -6.14
N THR A 39 -9.99 10.04 -7.48
CA THR A 39 -9.36 8.96 -8.21
C THR A 39 -7.88 8.80 -7.84
N GLU A 40 -7.14 9.92 -7.69
CA GLU A 40 -5.74 9.87 -7.28
C GLU A 40 -5.56 9.23 -5.89
N ALA A 41 -6.40 9.61 -4.91
CA ALA A 41 -6.37 9.02 -3.57
C ALA A 41 -6.71 7.52 -3.61
N ALA A 42 -7.79 7.16 -4.30
CA ALA A 42 -8.21 5.76 -4.43
C ALA A 42 -7.15 4.88 -5.10
N LEU A 43 -6.48 5.39 -6.14
CA LEU A 43 -5.38 4.69 -6.81
C LEU A 43 -4.17 4.51 -5.90
N ARG A 44 -3.81 5.54 -5.11
CA ARG A 44 -2.72 5.44 -4.14
C ARG A 44 -2.96 4.32 -3.13
N ASP A 45 -4.18 4.24 -2.58
CA ASP A 45 -4.55 3.22 -1.61
C ASP A 45 -4.56 1.82 -2.25
N ALA A 46 -5.16 1.67 -3.42
CA ALA A 46 -5.18 0.41 -4.15
C ALA A 46 -3.76 -0.10 -4.48
N ILE A 47 -2.86 0.79 -4.92
CA ILE A 47 -1.46 0.45 -5.20
C ILE A 47 -0.72 0.03 -3.93
N LYS A 48 -0.98 0.70 -2.80
CA LYS A 48 -0.37 0.32 -1.52
C LYS A 48 -0.78 -1.10 -1.11
N ILE A 49 -2.08 -1.40 -1.15
CA ILE A 49 -2.61 -2.73 -0.82
C ILE A 49 -2.01 -3.82 -1.71
N GLU A 50 -1.98 -3.61 -3.04
CA GLU A 50 -1.44 -4.61 -3.96
C GLU A 50 0.06 -4.82 -3.77
N ARG A 51 0.82 -3.77 -3.42
CA ARG A 51 2.24 -3.91 -3.09
C ARG A 51 2.47 -4.68 -1.81
N GLU A 52 1.68 -4.42 -0.76
CA GLU A 52 1.75 -5.18 0.49
C GLU A 52 1.44 -6.66 0.23
N ARG A 53 0.43 -6.95 -0.60
CA ARG A 53 0.10 -8.32 -1.02
C ARG A 53 1.29 -8.99 -1.72
N ARG A 54 1.87 -8.35 -2.74
CA ARG A 54 3.02 -8.87 -3.47
C ARG A 54 4.23 -9.08 -2.57
N TRP A 55 4.51 -8.13 -1.68
CA TRP A 55 5.61 -8.26 -0.75
C TRP A 55 5.44 -9.48 0.16
N LYS A 56 4.24 -9.71 0.69
CA LYS A 56 3.94 -10.91 1.49
C LYS A 56 4.14 -12.19 0.68
N ASP A 57 3.68 -12.21 -0.56
CA ASP A 57 3.84 -13.37 -1.45
C ASP A 57 5.32 -13.66 -1.75
N GLU A 58 6.10 -12.63 -2.09
CA GLU A 58 7.54 -12.72 -2.36
C GLU A 58 8.36 -13.14 -1.14
N ASN A 59 7.97 -12.69 0.06
CA ASN A 59 8.72 -12.92 1.29
C ASN A 59 8.18 -14.10 2.10
N ARG A 60 7.16 -14.81 1.62
CA ARG A 60 6.50 -15.91 2.35
C ARG A 60 7.48 -16.97 2.84
N ALA A 61 8.43 -17.37 2.00
CA ALA A 61 9.45 -18.36 2.39
C ALA A 61 10.34 -17.85 3.53
N TRP A 62 10.78 -16.59 3.45
CA TRP A 62 11.58 -15.94 4.48
C TRP A 62 10.78 -15.77 5.79
N ILE A 63 9.53 -15.31 5.71
CA ILE A 63 8.62 -15.18 6.85
C ILE A 63 8.44 -16.53 7.55
N ASN A 64 8.18 -17.59 6.79
CA ASN A 64 8.02 -18.94 7.37
C ASN A 64 9.31 -19.46 8.02
N ALA A 65 10.46 -19.22 7.41
CA ALA A 65 11.75 -19.59 7.99
C ALA A 65 12.03 -18.81 9.29
N HIS A 66 11.72 -17.51 9.30
CA HIS A 66 11.89 -16.67 10.47
C HIS A 66 10.93 -17.06 11.61
N ASN A 67 9.66 -17.32 11.32
CA ASN A 67 8.68 -17.79 12.30
C ASN A 67 9.11 -19.11 12.93
N ARG A 68 9.55 -20.08 12.12
CA ARG A 68 10.08 -21.35 12.62
C ARG A 68 11.27 -21.14 13.55
N TRP A 69 12.19 -20.26 13.18
CA TRP A 69 13.34 -19.95 14.03
C TRP A 69 12.88 -19.34 15.37
N ILE A 70 11.87 -18.47 15.38
CA ILE A 70 11.29 -17.92 16.63
C ILE A 70 10.63 -19.03 17.46
N ASP A 71 9.87 -19.93 16.83
CA ASP A 71 9.22 -21.05 17.53
C ASP A 71 10.27 -21.96 18.21
N GLU A 72 11.42 -22.15 17.57
CA GLU A 72 12.52 -22.98 18.06
C GLU A 72 13.41 -22.28 19.09
N ASN A 73 13.63 -20.97 18.97
CA ASN A 73 14.65 -20.24 19.74
C ASN A 73 14.06 -19.21 20.71
N GLY A 74 12.75 -19.00 20.68
CA GLY A 74 12.06 -17.93 21.39
C GLY A 74 12.20 -16.57 20.69
N ILE A 75 11.51 -15.56 21.23
CA ILE A 75 11.58 -14.20 20.73
C ILE A 75 12.90 -13.58 21.19
N PRO A 76 13.77 -13.11 20.27
CA PRO A 76 15.01 -12.44 20.66
C PRO A 76 14.74 -11.26 21.59
N LEU A 77 15.55 -11.12 22.64
CA LEU A 77 15.53 -9.97 23.56
C LEU A 77 14.22 -9.83 24.38
N SER A 78 13.35 -10.84 24.40
CA SER A 78 12.08 -10.79 25.13
C SER A 78 12.22 -10.62 26.64
N ASN A 79 13.42 -10.79 27.17
CA ASN A 79 13.78 -10.71 28.59
C ASN A 79 14.64 -9.47 28.94
N LEU A 80 14.85 -8.54 28.01
CA LEU A 80 15.52 -7.28 28.33
C LEU A 80 14.51 -6.29 28.91
N GLU A 81 14.55 -6.10 30.23
CA GLU A 81 13.93 -4.94 30.86
C GLU A 81 14.79 -3.70 30.54
N THR A 82 14.21 -2.72 29.83
CA THR A 82 14.80 -1.38 29.69
C THR A 82 14.90 -0.74 31.08
N LEU A 83 16.13 -0.41 31.48
CA LEU A 83 16.48 0.35 32.68
C LEU A 83 15.93 1.79 32.66
#